data_AF-A0A075I149-F1
#
_entry.id   AF-A0A075I149-F1
#
_cell.length_a   1.000
_cell.length_b   1.000
_cell.length_c   1.000
_cell.angle_alpha   90.00
_cell.angle_beta   90.00
_cell.angle_gamma   90.00
#
_symmetry.space_group_name_H-M   'P 1'
#
loop_
_entity.id
_entity.type
_entity.pdbx_description
1 polymer ?
#
loop_
_entity_poly.entity_id
_entity_poly.type
_entity_poly.pdbx_seq_one_letter_code
_entity_poly.pdbx_strand_id
1 'polypeptide(L)'
;MDKENNSKIQELEEKLDAVGIICLKQEKHLVKIDQFNMKQEKDGKKLKKRQPKKMTAMKFVGVAFDPEKYKTGEAEINDALSEGFEVIRDFQTGGGIVLALGKYEKREDKTVNKQWNN
;
A
#
# COMPACT_ATOMS: atom_id res chain seq x y z
N MET A 1 29.99 -59.08 -24.55
CA MET A 1 29.68 -58.53 -23.23
C MET A 1 29.96 -57.03 -23.15
N ASP A 2 30.98 -56.52 -23.85
CA ASP A 2 31.42 -55.12 -23.73
C ASP A 2 30.47 -54.08 -24.34
N LYS A 3 29.73 -54.43 -25.41
CA LYS A 3 28.74 -53.53 -26.04
C LYS A 3 27.60 -53.13 -25.09
N GLU A 4 27.15 -54.07 -24.26
CA GLU A 4 26.04 -53.82 -23.34
C GLU A 4 26.45 -52.90 -22.19
N ASN A 5 27.70 -53.03 -21.72
CA ASN A 5 28.26 -52.18 -20.69
C ASN A 5 28.47 -50.74 -21.20
N ASN A 6 28.97 -50.57 -22.43
CA ASN A 6 29.11 -49.24 -23.03
C ASN A 6 27.74 -48.56 -23.23
N SER A 7 26.71 -49.33 -23.63
CA SER A 7 25.34 -48.81 -23.76
C SER A 7 24.77 -48.34 -22.42
N LYS A 8 25.03 -49.06 -21.32
CA LYS A 8 24.59 -48.68 -19.97
C LYS A 8 25.31 -47.44 -19.45
N ILE A 9 26.60 -47.28 -19.75
CA ILE A 9 27.38 -46.10 -19.38
C ILE A 9 26.84 -44.86 -20.09
N GLN A 10 26.56 -44.96 -21.39
CA GLN A 10 26.00 -43.84 -22.17
C GLN A 10 24.61 -43.41 -21.67
N GLU A 11 23.76 -44.37 -21.31
CA GLU A 11 22.44 -44.09 -20.73
C GLU A 11 22.55 -43.41 -19.35
N LEU A 12 23.58 -43.74 -18.56
CA LEU A 12 23.85 -43.10 -17.27
C LEU A 12 24.35 -41.67 -17.44
N GLU A 13 25.20 -41.42 -18.44
CA GLU A 13 25.68 -40.07 -18.77
C GLU A 13 24.51 -39.15 -19.21
N GLU A 14 23.62 -39.64 -20.08
CA GLU A 14 22.43 -38.88 -20.50
C GLU A 14 21.48 -38.55 -19.32
N LYS A 15 21.31 -39.50 -18.39
CA LYS A 15 20.52 -39.26 -17.17
C LYS A 15 21.17 -38.23 -16.25
N LEU A 16 22.49 -38.23 -16.16
CA LEU A 16 23.25 -37.26 -15.35
C LEU A 16 23.08 -35.84 -15.91
N ASP A 17 23.16 -35.67 -17.24
CA ASP A 17 22.95 -34.39 -17.91
C ASP A 17 21.53 -33.86 -17.71
N ALA A 18 20.52 -34.73 -17.82
CA ALA A 18 19.13 -34.36 -17.58
C ALA A 18 18.90 -33.87 -16.14
N VAL A 19 19.51 -34.53 -15.15
CA VAL A 19 19.46 -34.11 -13.74
C VAL A 19 20.12 -32.74 -13.55
N GLY A 20 21.26 -32.49 -14.20
CA GLY A 20 21.94 -31.19 -14.17
C GLY A 20 21.05 -30.04 -14.67
N ILE A 21 20.36 -30.24 -15.79
CA ILE A 21 19.42 -29.25 -16.35
C ILE A 21 18.25 -28.97 -15.41
N ILE A 22 17.71 -30.01 -14.78
CA ILE A 22 16.60 -29.88 -13.81
C ILE A 22 17.05 -29.08 -12.58
N CYS A 23 18.25 -29.36 -12.06
CA CYS A 23 18.81 -28.65 -10.91
C CYS A 23 18.95 -27.15 -11.19
N LEU A 24 19.54 -26.79 -12.34
CA LEU A 24 19.67 -25.39 -12.78
C LEU A 24 18.32 -24.69 -12.95
N LYS A 25 17.29 -25.45 -13.36
CA LYS A 25 15.92 -24.91 -13.49
C LYS A 25 15.30 -24.67 -12.12
N GLN A 26 15.50 -25.55 -11.15
CA GLN A 26 15.02 -25.40 -9.78
C GLN A 26 15.65 -24.18 -9.09
N GLU A 27 16.97 -23.98 -9.22
CA GLU A 27 17.67 -22.81 -8.66
C GLU A 27 17.14 -21.48 -9.20
N LYS A 28 16.90 -21.40 -10.52
CA LYS A 28 16.30 -20.20 -11.14
C LYS A 28 14.90 -19.89 -10.62
N HIS A 29 14.12 -20.91 -10.27
CA HIS A 29 12.81 -20.73 -9.67
C HIS A 29 12.92 -20.22 -8.22
N LEU A 30 13.87 -20.73 -7.44
CA LEU A 30 14.12 -20.29 -6.06
C LEU A 30 14.52 -18.80 -6.00
N VAL A 31 15.44 -18.36 -6.86
CA VAL A 31 15.87 -16.95 -6.92
C VAL A 31 14.71 -16.00 -7.22
N LYS A 32 13.78 -16.40 -8.10
CA LYS A 32 12.58 -15.60 -8.42
C LYS A 32 11.62 -15.49 -7.24
N ILE A 33 11.48 -16.56 -6.44
CA ILE A 33 10.64 -16.58 -5.25
C ILE A 33 11.20 -15.61 -4.20
N ASP A 34 12.51 -15.64 -3.95
CA ASP A 34 13.17 -14.73 -3.01
C ASP A 34 13.03 -13.26 -3.43
N GLN A 35 13.20 -12.98 -4.73
CA GLN A 35 13.04 -11.63 -5.26
C GLN A 35 11.58 -11.12 -5.13
N PHE A 36 10.60 -12.00 -5.34
CA PHE A 36 9.19 -11.69 -5.14
C PHE A 36 8.88 -11.41 -3.66
N ASN A 37 9.36 -12.25 -2.76
CA ASN A 37 9.17 -12.08 -1.31
C ASN A 37 9.78 -10.77 -0.81
N MET A 38 11.01 -10.43 -1.24
CA MET A 38 11.65 -9.15 -0.91
C MET A 38 10.82 -7.94 -1.40
N LYS A 39 10.19 -8.04 -2.57
CA LYS A 39 9.33 -6.98 -3.11
C LYS A 39 8.06 -6.83 -2.27
N GLN A 40 7.40 -7.94 -1.93
CA GLN A 40 6.20 -7.93 -1.09
C GLN A 40 6.46 -7.37 0.31
N GLU A 41 7.60 -7.70 0.93
CA GLU A 41 7.96 -7.11 2.22
C GLU A 41 8.18 -5.60 2.15
N LYS A 42 8.84 -5.11 1.09
CA LYS A 42 9.08 -3.68 0.90
C LYS A 42 7.77 -2.92 0.72
N ASP A 43 6.85 -3.46 -0.06
CA ASP A 43 5.55 -2.83 -0.30
C ASP A 43 4.63 -2.93 0.93
N GLY A 44 4.66 -4.05 1.66
CA GLY A 44 3.99 -4.20 2.95
C GLY A 44 4.49 -3.21 4.03
N LYS A 45 5.80 -2.94 4.08
CA LYS A 45 6.39 -1.92 4.98
C LYS A 45 5.97 -0.50 4.62
N LYS A 46 5.70 -0.19 3.34
CA LYS A 46 5.17 1.12 2.92
C LYS A 46 3.72 1.31 3.33
N LEU A 47 2.91 0.25 3.28
CA LEU A 47 1.49 0.28 3.70
C LEU A 47 1.35 0.48 5.22
N LYS A 48 2.25 -0.11 6.03
CA LYS A 48 2.26 0.06 7.49
C LYS A 48 2.81 1.40 7.99
N LYS A 49 3.40 2.23 7.12
CA LYS A 49 3.92 3.57 7.46
C LYS A 49 2.87 4.68 7.41
N ARG A 50 1.62 4.39 7.02
CA ARG A 50 0.52 5.34 7.21
C ARG A 50 0.15 5.34 8.69
N GLN A 51 0.85 6.18 9.45
CA GLN A 51 0.51 6.59 10.81
C GLN A 51 -1.03 6.70 10.92
N PRO A 52 -1.69 6.06 11.90
CA PRO A 52 -3.13 6.17 12.07
C PRO A 52 -3.45 7.60 12.53
N LYS A 53 -3.64 8.51 11.55
CA LYS A 53 -4.27 9.81 11.74
C LYS A 53 -5.63 9.53 12.37
N LYS A 54 -5.87 10.00 13.59
CA LYS A 54 -7.19 9.90 14.21
C LYS A 54 -8.03 11.05 13.66
N MET A 55 -9.22 10.75 13.17
CA MET A 55 -10.20 11.78 12.83
C MET A 55 -10.75 12.35 14.14
N THR A 56 -10.55 13.64 14.36
CA THR A 56 -10.94 14.33 15.60
C THR A 56 -12.29 15.01 15.43
N ALA A 57 -12.59 15.53 14.25
CA ALA A 57 -13.87 16.17 13.95
C ALA A 57 -14.34 15.87 12.53
N MET A 58 -15.66 15.87 12.31
CA MET A 58 -16.28 15.71 11.01
C MET A 58 -17.37 16.79 10.83
N LYS A 59 -17.42 17.42 9.66
CA LYS A 59 -18.37 18.48 9.31
C LYS A 59 -18.96 18.19 7.93
N PHE A 60 -20.25 18.43 7.76
CA PHE A 60 -20.92 18.33 6.46
C PHE A 60 -21.33 19.73 6.02
N VAL A 61 -20.88 20.16 4.85
CA VAL A 61 -21.20 21.48 4.28
C VAL A 61 -21.95 21.26 2.98
N GLY A 62 -23.17 21.79 2.91
CA GLY A 62 -24.00 21.75 1.71
C GLY A 62 -23.84 23.03 0.91
N VAL A 63 -23.45 22.91 -0.36
CA VAL A 63 -23.44 24.01 -1.32
C VAL A 63 -24.63 23.84 -2.25
N ALA A 64 -25.64 24.68 -2.08
CA ALA A 64 -26.74 24.79 -3.02
C ALA A 64 -26.24 25.47 -4.31
N PHE A 65 -26.60 24.92 -5.46
CA PHE A 65 -26.29 25.48 -6.78
C PHE A 65 -27.33 26.53 -7.19
N ASP A 66 -27.58 27.47 -6.29
CA ASP A 66 -28.37 28.67 -6.55
C ASP A 66 -27.42 29.85 -6.78
N PRO A 67 -27.60 30.67 -7.83
CA PRO A 67 -26.74 31.82 -8.15
C PRO A 67 -26.60 32.84 -7.01
N GLU A 68 -27.55 32.88 -6.08
CA GLU A 68 -27.54 33.81 -4.94
C GLU A 68 -26.91 33.20 -3.68
N LYS A 69 -26.96 31.86 -3.53
CA LYS A 69 -26.61 31.18 -2.26
C LYS A 69 -25.32 30.37 -2.33
N TYR A 70 -24.78 30.11 -3.52
CA TYR A 70 -23.57 29.30 -3.67
C TYR A 70 -22.36 29.91 -2.94
N LYS A 71 -22.25 31.24 -2.88
CA LYS A 71 -21.16 31.97 -2.21
C LYS A 71 -21.10 31.70 -0.72
N THR A 72 -22.25 31.48 -0.09
CA THR A 72 -22.32 31.13 1.34
C THR A 72 -21.69 29.76 1.58
N GLY A 73 -22.03 28.77 0.76
CA GLY A 73 -21.44 27.44 0.85
C GLY A 73 -19.95 27.42 0.51
N GLU A 74 -19.51 28.23 -0.45
CA GLU A 74 -18.10 28.44 -0.78
C GLU A 74 -17.32 29.02 0.40
N ALA A 75 -17.85 30.05 1.05
CA ALA A 75 -17.23 30.66 2.23
C ALA A 75 -17.08 29.64 3.39
N GLU A 76 -18.14 28.87 3.68
CA GLU A 76 -18.10 27.85 4.74
C GLU A 76 -17.07 26.74 4.47
N ILE A 77 -16.88 26.36 3.21
CA ILE A 77 -15.84 25.40 2.82
C ILE A 77 -14.45 26.03 3.03
N ASN A 78 -14.25 27.25 2.55
CA ASN A 78 -12.96 27.93 2.67
C ASN A 78 -12.54 28.15 4.13
N ASP A 79 -13.50 28.49 4.99
CA ASP A 79 -13.27 28.59 6.44
C ASP A 79 -12.89 27.24 7.04
N ALA A 80 -13.63 26.17 6.70
CA ALA A 80 -13.32 24.83 7.19
C ALA A 80 -11.96 24.31 6.69
N LEU A 81 -11.59 24.60 5.44
CA LEU A 81 -10.25 24.29 4.90
C LEU A 81 -9.17 25.05 5.65
N SER A 82 -9.40 26.32 5.98
CA SER A 82 -8.48 27.16 6.77
C SER A 82 -8.32 26.66 8.21
N GLU A 83 -9.37 26.09 8.80
CA GLU A 83 -9.34 25.44 10.12
C GLU A 83 -8.63 24.07 10.13
N GLY A 84 -8.20 23.59 8.97
CA GLY A 84 -7.45 22.34 8.79
C GLY A 84 -8.34 21.11 8.58
N PHE A 85 -9.58 21.27 8.13
CA PHE A 85 -10.38 20.16 7.64
C PHE A 85 -9.94 19.75 6.22
N GLU A 86 -9.93 18.45 5.96
CA GLU A 86 -9.66 17.86 4.64
C GLU A 86 -10.98 17.32 4.04
N VAL A 87 -11.17 17.44 2.72
CA VAL A 87 -12.33 16.86 2.01
C VAL A 87 -12.19 15.34 1.95
N ILE A 88 -13.17 14.61 2.49
CA ILE A 88 -13.20 13.14 2.48
C ILE A 88 -14.03 12.62 1.31
N ARG A 89 -15.23 13.19 1.14
CA ARG A 89 -16.22 12.71 0.16
C ARG A 89 -17.18 13.82 -0.21
N ASP A 90 -17.57 13.86 -1.47
CA ASP A 90 -18.66 14.67 -1.99
C ASP A 90 -19.90 13.80 -2.29
N PHE A 91 -21.06 14.40 -2.10
CA PHE A 91 -22.36 13.82 -2.43
C PHE A 91 -23.11 14.78 -3.34
N GLN A 92 -23.26 14.40 -4.60
CA GLN A 92 -24.03 15.19 -5.56
C GLN A 92 -25.53 15.02 -5.28
N THR A 93 -26.25 16.15 -5.27
CA THR A 93 -27.70 16.23 -5.10
C THR A 93 -28.32 16.99 -6.26
N GLY A 94 -29.63 16.86 -6.47
CA GLY A 94 -30.34 17.53 -7.58
C GLY A 94 -30.28 19.06 -7.53
N GLY A 95 -29.96 19.66 -6.38
CA GLY A 95 -29.85 21.11 -6.18
C GLY A 95 -28.49 21.60 -5.71
N GLY A 96 -27.45 20.75 -5.71
CA GLY A 96 -26.16 21.14 -5.13
C GLY A 96 -25.23 19.98 -4.81
N ILE A 97 -24.18 20.24 -4.03
CA ILE A 97 -23.23 19.24 -3.52
C ILE A 97 -23.17 19.33 -2.01
N VAL A 98 -23.11 18.19 -1.33
CA VAL A 98 -22.75 18.11 0.09
C VAL A 98 -21.34 17.56 0.22
N LEU A 99 -20.42 18.33 0.81
CA LEU A 99 -19.05 17.93 1.10
C LEU A 99 -18.92 17.45 2.54
N ALA A 100 -18.43 16.24 2.71
CA ALA A 100 -17.99 15.70 3.99
C ALA A 100 -16.52 16.08 4.22
N LEU A 101 -16.29 16.89 5.24
CA LEU A 101 -15.01 17.40 5.67
C LEU A 101 -14.60 16.69 6.97
N GLY A 102 -13.34 16.28 7.08
CA GLY A 102 -12.79 15.68 8.30
C GLY A 102 -11.50 16.33 8.73
N LYS A 103 -11.40 16.62 10.03
CA LYS A 103 -10.18 17.11 10.66
C LYS A 103 -9.42 15.93 11.26
N TYR A 104 -8.16 15.81 10.88
CA TYR A 104 -7.30 14.72 11.32
C TYR A 104 -6.14 15.26 12.15
N GLU A 105 -6.03 14.83 13.40
CA GLU A 105 -4.83 15.08 14.18
C GLU A 105 -3.76 14.05 13.81
N LYS A 106 -2.56 14.56 13.50
CA LYS A 106 -1.36 13.73 13.60
C LYS A 106 -1.24 13.39 15.08
N ARG A 107 -1.16 12.11 15.43
CA ARG A 107 -0.69 11.76 16.77
C ARG A 107 0.67 12.43 16.89
N GLU A 108 0.81 13.37 17.81
CA GLU A 108 2.12 13.72 18.32
C GLU A 108 2.68 12.40 18.84
N ASP A 109 3.73 11.91 18.19
CA ASP A 109 4.56 10.88 18.77
C ASP A 109 5.02 11.47 20.09
N LYS A 110 4.32 11.14 21.19
CA LYS A 110 4.80 11.43 22.53
C LYS A 110 6.13 10.70 22.60
N THR A 111 7.21 11.42 22.31
CA THR A 111 8.56 10.98 22.59
C THR A 111 8.55 10.72 24.09
N VAL A 112 8.42 9.43 24.45
CA VAL A 112 8.55 8.99 25.83
C VAL A 112 9.97 9.37 26.20
N ASN A 113 10.14 10.53 26.82
CA ASN A 113 11.38 10.93 27.47
C ASN A 113 11.58 9.92 28.59
N LYS A 114 12.22 8.78 28.27
CA LYS A 114 12.81 7.87 29.24
C LYS A 114 13.96 8.62 29.88
N GLN A 115 13.66 9.43 30.90
CA GLN A 115 14.65 9.81 31.90
C GLN A 115 15.05 8.51 32.60
N TRP A 116 16.23 8.00 32.26
CA TRP A 116 16.91 7.05 33.10
C TRP A 116 17.44 7.84 34.29
N ASN A 117 16.80 7.71 35.45
CA ASN A 117 17.43 8.13 36.70
C ASN A 117 18.61 7.17 36.93
N ASN A 118 19.81 7.75 36.99
CA ASN A 118 21.06 7.08 37.32
C ASN A 118 21.28 7.13 38.83
#